data_AF-A0A7C1GRT6-F1
#
_entry.id   AF-A0A7C1GRT6-F1
#
_cell.length_a   1.000
_cell.length_b   1.000
_cell.length_c   1.000
_cell.angle_alpha   90.00
_cell.angle_beta   90.00
_cell.angle_gamma   90.00
#
_symmetry.space_group_name_H-M   'P 1'
#
loop_
_entity.id
_entity.type
_entity.pdbx_description
1 polymer ?
#
loop_
_entity_poly.entity_id
_entity_poly.type
_entity_poly.pdbx_seq_one_letter_code
_entity_poly.pdbx_strand_id
1 'polypeptide(L)'
;MIIDLLGIIVGMIGCFLAPYLYFRGRHEKDLMYASNSILVVDRQLPEEVTVNFKGDQVANLFVSRVSLWNHGNEPIRKEDISSTDPLIASSRGRILAIQGVETSRDAIGSQVNQLAENRVSIEFDF
;
A
#
# COMPACT_ATOMS: atom_id res chain seq x y z
N MET A 1 54.36 17.90 5.31
CA MET A 1 54.34 16.52 4.77
C MET A 1 53.46 15.58 5.58
N ILE A 2 53.73 15.32 6.87
CA ILE A 2 52.89 14.41 7.69
C ILE A 2 51.48 14.98 7.91
N ILE A 3 51.37 16.28 8.19
CA ILE A 3 50.08 16.96 8.40
C ILE A 3 49.22 16.93 7.11
N ASP A 4 49.85 17.12 5.95
CA ASP A 4 49.17 17.10 4.65
C ASP A 4 48.62 15.70 4.34
N LEU A 5 49.41 14.65 4.64
CA LEU A 5 48.98 13.26 4.48
C LEU A 5 47.80 12.91 5.40
N LEU A 6 47.81 13.40 6.64
CA LEU A 6 46.68 13.25 7.57
C LEU A 6 45.42 13.94 7.03
N GLY A 7 45.53 15.15 6.49
CA GLY A 7 44.41 15.88 5.90
C GLY A 7 43.77 15.12 4.73
N ILE A 8 44.58 14.53 3.86
CA ILE A 8 44.10 13.73 2.72
C ILE A 8 43.36 12.47 3.20
N ILE A 9 43.90 11.76 4.19
CA ILE A 9 43.26 10.54 4.74
C ILE A 9 41.91 10.88 5.38
N VAL A 10 41.84 11.94 6.20
CA VAL A 10 40.60 12.38 6.84
C VAL A 10 39.58 12.83 5.79
N GLY A 11 40.01 13.58 4.78
CA GLY A 11 39.14 14.01 3.67
C GLY A 11 38.59 12.83 2.88
N MET A 12 39.41 11.80 2.62
CA MET A 12 38.99 10.59 1.93
C MET A 12 37.97 9.80 2.74
N ILE A 13 38.22 9.60 4.04
CA ILE A 13 37.26 8.95 4.96
C ILE A 13 35.94 9.72 4.98
N GLY A 14 36.00 11.06 5.10
CA GLY A 14 34.81 11.91 5.09
C GLY A 14 34.01 11.80 3.79
N CYS A 15 34.68 11.75 2.64
CA CYS A 15 34.05 11.63 1.33
C CYS A 15 33.26 10.31 1.18
N PHE A 16 33.78 9.20 1.71
CA PHE A 16 33.06 7.92 1.69
C PHE A 16 32.01 7.80 2.80
N LEU A 17 32.27 8.36 3.97
CA LEU A 17 31.39 8.23 5.14
C LEU A 17 30.16 9.14 5.03
N ALA A 18 30.27 10.32 4.41
CA ALA A 18 29.17 11.27 4.32
C ALA A 18 27.96 10.73 3.52
N PRO A 19 28.12 10.16 2.31
CA PRO A 19 27.00 9.54 1.59
C PRO A 19 26.40 8.37 2.38
N TYR A 20 27.25 7.53 2.98
CA TYR A 20 26.80 6.39 3.77
C TYR A 20 25.91 6.82 4.95
N LEU A 21 26.36 7.81 5.73
CA LEU A 21 25.58 8.35 6.85
C LEU A 21 24.32 9.07 6.38
N TYR A 22 24.37 9.77 5.24
CA TYR A 22 23.21 10.43 4.66
C TYR A 22 22.11 9.43 4.30
N PHE A 23 22.42 8.38 3.54
CA PHE A 23 21.42 7.38 3.18
C PHE A 23 20.93 6.58 4.38
N ARG A 24 21.81 6.31 5.35
CA ARG A 24 21.44 5.58 6.57
C ARG A 24 20.60 6.41 7.54
N GLY A 25 20.84 7.71 7.62
CA GLY A 25 20.16 8.63 8.53
C GLY A 25 18.92 9.28 7.93
N ARG A 26 18.63 9.07 6.65
CA ARG A 26 17.43 9.60 6.01
C ARG A 26 16.21 8.91 6.60
N HIS A 27 15.35 9.68 7.23
CA HIS A 27 14.03 9.24 7.65
C HIS A 27 13.08 9.36 6.46
N GLU A 28 12.45 8.25 6.08
CA GLU A 28 11.57 8.16 4.93
C GLU A 28 10.28 7.44 5.32
N LYS A 29 9.16 8.09 4.99
CA LYS A 29 7.80 7.55 5.07
C LYS A 29 7.40 7.22 3.64
N ASP A 30 7.38 5.93 3.31
CA ASP A 30 7.11 5.48 1.94
C ASP A 30 6.02 4.41 1.95
N LEU A 31 4.80 4.82 1.57
CA LEU A 31 3.66 3.92 1.51
C LEU A 31 3.61 3.23 0.15
N MET A 32 3.81 1.92 0.16
CA MET A 32 3.70 1.09 -1.03
C MET A 32 2.43 0.25 -0.99
N TYR A 33 1.98 -0.13 -2.18
CA TYR A 33 0.88 -1.06 -2.34
C TYR A 33 1.17 -2.07 -3.45
N ALA A 34 0.51 -3.22 -3.35
CA ALA A 34 0.42 -4.21 -4.42
C ALA A 34 -1.01 -4.69 -4.53
N SER A 35 -1.46 -4.93 -5.76
CA SER A 35 -2.78 -5.49 -6.03
C SER A 35 -2.66 -6.72 -6.91
N ASN A 36 -3.37 -7.78 -6.54
CA ASN A 36 -3.54 -8.96 -7.38
C ASN A 36 -5.03 -9.27 -7.52
N SER A 37 -5.49 -9.48 -8.75
CA SER A 37 -6.90 -9.74 -9.06
C SER A 37 -7.01 -11.05 -9.84
N ILE A 38 -7.88 -11.93 -9.37
CA ILE A 38 -8.15 -13.23 -9.99
C ILE A 38 -9.61 -13.22 -10.47
N LEU A 39 -9.83 -13.60 -11.72
CA LEU A 39 -11.15 -13.86 -12.26
C LEU A 39 -11.64 -15.21 -11.73
N VAL A 40 -12.74 -15.20 -10.98
CA VAL A 40 -13.36 -16.39 -10.39
C VAL A 40 -14.54 -16.87 -11.23
N VAL A 41 -15.28 -15.94 -11.84
CA VAL A 41 -16.38 -16.23 -12.75
C VAL A 41 -16.21 -15.37 -13.99
N ASP A 42 -16.16 -16.02 -15.16
CA ASP A 42 -16.12 -15.36 -16.47
C ASP A 42 -17.54 -15.29 -17.07
N ARG A 43 -17.78 -14.28 -17.89
CA ARG A 43 -19.02 -14.07 -18.65
C ARG A 43 -19.27 -15.14 -19.74
N GLN A 44 -18.30 -16.01 -20.02
CA GLN A 44 -18.39 -17.05 -21.05
C GLN A 44 -19.01 -18.37 -20.53
N LEU A 45 -19.79 -18.30 -19.46
CA LEU A 45 -20.55 -19.45 -18.98
C LEU A 45 -21.63 -19.86 -19.99
N PRO A 46 -22.00 -21.16 -20.06
CA PRO A 46 -23.15 -21.62 -20.83
C PRO A 46 -24.44 -20.88 -20.41
N GLU A 47 -25.39 -20.71 -21.34
CA GLU A 47 -26.63 -19.94 -21.10
C GLU A 47 -27.49 -20.53 -19.97
N GLU A 48 -27.32 -21.81 -19.66
CA GLU A 48 -28.01 -22.52 -18.58
C GLU A 48 -27.47 -22.16 -17.18
N VAL A 49 -26.30 -21.50 -17.10
CA VAL A 49 -25.63 -21.17 -15.84
C VAL A 49 -25.74 -19.69 -15.55
N THR A 50 -26.38 -19.35 -14.43
CA THR A 50 -26.41 -17.98 -13.91
C THR A 50 -25.69 -17.91 -12.56
N VAL A 51 -24.91 -16.85 -12.38
CA VAL A 51 -24.25 -16.57 -11.10
C VAL A 51 -24.90 -15.34 -10.49
N ASN A 52 -25.39 -15.50 -9.26
CA ASN A 52 -26.06 -14.44 -8.53
C ASN A 52 -25.29 -14.13 -7.23
N PHE A 53 -25.15 -12.84 -6.92
CA PHE A 53 -24.61 -12.36 -5.66
C PHE A 53 -25.69 -11.55 -4.93
N LYS A 54 -26.15 -12.05 -3.78
CA LYS A 54 -27.23 -11.42 -2.98
C LYS A 54 -28.51 -11.10 -3.78
N GLY A 55 -28.83 -11.91 -4.80
CA GLY A 55 -30.01 -11.72 -5.66
C GLY A 55 -29.75 -10.95 -6.95
N ASP A 56 -28.61 -10.26 -7.07
CA ASP A 56 -28.20 -9.61 -8.31
C ASP A 56 -27.41 -10.57 -9.20
N GLN A 57 -27.77 -10.66 -10.48
CA GLN A 57 -27.00 -11.43 -11.45
C GLN A 57 -25.65 -10.74 -11.73
N VAL A 58 -24.57 -11.52 -11.71
CA VAL A 58 -23.21 -11.05 -11.98
C VAL A 58 -22.60 -11.85 -13.13
N ALA A 59 -22.19 -11.14 -14.19
CA ALA A 59 -21.59 -11.77 -15.36
C ALA A 59 -20.10 -12.10 -15.15
N ASN A 60 -19.37 -11.23 -14.45
CA ASN A 60 -17.96 -11.44 -14.10
C ASN A 60 -17.77 -11.24 -12.61
N LEU A 61 -17.00 -12.13 -11.98
CA LEU A 61 -16.62 -12.01 -10.57
C LEU A 61 -15.10 -12.03 -10.44
N PHE A 62 -14.56 -10.98 -9.86
CA PHE A 62 -13.14 -10.90 -9.52
C PHE A 62 -12.96 -10.91 -8.02
N VAL A 63 -11.95 -11.64 -7.56
CA VAL A 63 -11.43 -11.53 -6.19
C VAL A 63 -10.12 -10.77 -6.28
N SER A 64 -10.08 -9.60 -5.64
CA SER A 64 -8.88 -8.76 -5.62
C SER A 64 -8.32 -8.70 -4.20
N ARG A 65 -7.01 -8.89 -4.08
CA ARG A 65 -6.25 -8.68 -2.86
C ARG A 65 -5.40 -7.44 -3.04
N VAL A 66 -5.54 -6.50 -2.12
CA VAL A 66 -4.72 -5.29 -2.06
C VAL A 66 -3.95 -5.33 -0.76
N SER A 67 -2.62 -5.23 -0.85
CA SER A 67 -1.71 -5.16 0.29
C SER A 67 -1.12 -3.76 0.33
N LEU A 68 -1.07 -3.17 1.52
CA LEU A 68 -0.38 -1.91 1.78
C LEU A 68 0.67 -2.12 2.86
N TRP A 69 1.84 -1.51 2.71
CA TRP A 69 2.90 -1.55 3.71
C TRP A 69 3.77 -0.30 3.65
N ASN A 70 4.37 0.03 4.79
CA ASN A 70 5.42 1.04 4.84
C ASN A 70 6.74 0.41 4.40
N HIS A 71 7.29 0.86 3.27
CA HIS A 71 8.63 0.50 2.81
C HIS A 71 9.71 1.36 3.49
N GLY A 72 9.31 2.53 4.00
CA GLY A 72 10.17 3.46 4.71
C GLY A 72 10.61 2.97 6.10
N ASN A 73 11.52 3.73 6.71
CA ASN A 73 12.08 3.44 8.03
C ASN A 73 11.44 4.25 9.16
N GLU A 74 10.51 5.14 8.84
CA GLU A 74 9.72 5.91 9.80
C GLU A 74 8.25 5.49 9.73
N PRO A 75 7.56 5.25 10.87
CA PRO A 75 6.13 4.93 10.87
C PRO A 75 5.31 6.01 10.17
N ILE A 76 4.41 5.58 9.29
CA ILE A 76 3.39 6.43 8.67
C ILE A 76 2.21 6.48 9.63
N ARG A 77 1.81 7.68 10.01
CA ARG A 77 0.70 7.92 10.91
C ARG A 77 -0.53 8.46 10.19
N LYS A 78 -1.70 8.38 10.82
CA LYS A 78 -2.93 9.01 10.31
C LYS A 78 -2.73 10.49 9.93
N GLU A 79 -1.98 11.25 10.73
CA GLU A 79 -1.66 12.66 10.43
C GLU A 79 -0.76 12.88 9.20
N ASP A 80 -0.07 11.84 8.72
CA ASP A 80 0.73 11.91 7.50
C ASP A 80 -0.12 11.76 6.23
N ILE A 81 -1.39 11.32 6.36
CA ILE A 81 -2.34 11.22 5.25
C ILE A 81 -3.14 12.53 5.18
N SER A 82 -3.16 13.13 4.00
CA SER A 82 -3.93 14.36 3.77
C SER A 82 -5.42 14.13 3.98
N SER A 83 -6.05 15.01 4.76
CA SER A 83 -7.51 15.02 4.91
C SER A 83 -8.25 15.35 3.60
N THR A 84 -7.61 16.08 2.68
CA THR A 84 -8.20 16.44 1.37
C THR A 84 -7.92 15.39 0.29
N ASP A 85 -6.96 14.50 0.51
CA ASP A 85 -6.60 13.43 -0.42
C ASP A 85 -6.34 12.12 0.36
N PRO A 86 -7.41 11.47 0.83
CA PRO A 86 -7.29 10.27 1.64
C PRO A 86 -6.91 9.05 0.78
N LEU A 87 -6.44 7.99 1.44
CA LEU A 87 -6.15 6.73 0.76
C LEU A 87 -7.41 6.06 0.24
N ILE A 88 -7.52 5.99 -1.09
CA ILE A 88 -8.67 5.41 -1.77
C ILE A 88 -8.22 4.30 -2.70
N ALA A 89 -8.81 3.12 -2.54
CA ALA A 89 -8.74 2.06 -3.54
C ALA A 89 -9.97 2.11 -4.45
N SER A 90 -9.75 2.05 -5.76
CA SER A 90 -10.80 2.08 -6.78
C SER A 90 -10.77 0.85 -7.66
N SER A 91 -11.95 0.32 -7.98
CA SER A 91 -12.14 -0.79 -8.92
C SER A 91 -12.75 -0.29 -10.24
N ARG A 92 -12.51 -1.03 -11.32
CA ARG A 92 -13.19 -0.82 -12.61
C ARG A 92 -14.64 -1.29 -12.60
N GLY A 93 -15.00 -2.18 -11.68
CA GLY A 93 -16.35 -2.71 -11.51
C GLY A 93 -16.93 -2.37 -10.13
N ARG A 94 -18.16 -2.83 -9.89
CA ARG A 94 -18.83 -2.72 -8.60
C ARG A 94 -18.16 -3.62 -7.56
N ILE A 95 -17.82 -3.06 -6.42
CA ILE A 95 -17.31 -3.76 -5.24
C ILE A 95 -18.51 -4.39 -4.53
N LEU A 96 -18.56 -5.71 -4.55
CA LEU A 96 -19.69 -6.49 -4.01
C LEU A 96 -19.54 -6.80 -2.52
N ALA A 97 -18.30 -7.02 -2.08
CA ALA A 97 -17.94 -7.32 -0.70
C ALA A 97 -16.49 -6.94 -0.44
N ILE A 98 -16.22 -6.63 0.83
CA ILE A 98 -14.89 -6.37 1.37
C ILE A 98 -14.76 -7.30 2.56
N GLN A 99 -13.75 -8.17 2.56
CA GLN A 99 -13.55 -9.15 3.61
C GLN A 99 -12.10 -9.10 4.07
N GLY A 100 -11.91 -8.82 5.37
CA GLY A 100 -10.63 -8.91 6.07
C GLY A 100 -9.56 -7.93 5.60
N VAL A 101 -9.20 -6.97 6.45
CA VAL A 101 -7.90 -6.31 6.38
C VAL A 101 -6.97 -7.12 7.26
N GLU A 102 -6.23 -8.05 6.68
CA GLU A 102 -5.16 -8.72 7.42
C GLU A 102 -4.08 -7.67 7.71
N THR A 103 -3.97 -7.26 8.97
CA THR A 103 -2.90 -6.39 9.43
C THR A 103 -1.76 -7.25 9.97
N SER A 104 -0.53 -6.80 9.76
CA SER A 104 0.64 -7.47 10.34
C SER A 104 0.64 -7.42 11.87
N ARG A 105 -0.09 -6.46 12.46
CA ARG A 105 -0.28 -6.27 13.89
C ARG A 105 -1.69 -5.75 14.14
N ASP A 106 -2.40 -6.38 15.07
CA ASP A 106 -3.75 -5.97 15.49
C ASP A 106 -3.83 -4.50 15.91
N ALA A 107 -2.71 -3.95 16.42
CA ALA A 107 -2.60 -2.56 16.86
C ALA A 107 -2.74 -1.51 15.74
N ILE A 108 -2.69 -1.88 14.45
CA ILE A 108 -2.79 -0.91 13.33
C ILE A 108 -4.20 -0.30 13.22
N GLY A 109 -5.24 -1.00 13.70
CA GLY A 109 -6.60 -0.45 13.73
C GLY A 109 -7.14 -0.06 12.35
N SER A 110 -6.88 -0.87 11.33
CA SER A 110 -7.29 -0.53 9.96
C SER A 110 -8.79 -0.66 9.77
N GLN A 111 -9.42 0.35 9.16
CA GLN A 111 -10.83 0.38 8.81
C GLN A 111 -10.97 0.64 7.31
N VAL A 112 -11.89 -0.08 6.67
CA VAL A 112 -12.21 0.13 5.25
C VAL A 112 -13.66 0.51 5.12
N ASN A 113 -13.89 1.73 4.64
CA ASN A 113 -15.21 2.32 4.50
C ASN A 113 -15.58 2.40 3.03
N GLN A 114 -16.73 1.86 2.65
CA GLN A 114 -17.20 1.98 1.26
C GLN A 114 -17.71 3.40 1.01
N LEU A 115 -17.05 4.11 0.10
CA LEU A 115 -17.42 5.49 -0.28
C LEU A 115 -18.43 5.51 -1.42
N ALA A 116 -18.30 4.56 -2.36
CA ALA A 116 -19.15 4.43 -3.52
C ALA A 116 -19.17 2.97 -4.00
N GLU A 117 -19.95 2.69 -5.06
CA GLU A 117 -20.05 1.35 -5.63
C GLU A 117 -18.71 0.77 -6.06
N ASN A 118 -17.74 1.59 -6.46
CA ASN A 118 -16.44 1.16 -6.96
C ASN A 118 -15.24 1.77 -6.21
N ARG A 119 -15.46 2.45 -5.08
CA ARG A 119 -14.39 3.10 -4.30
C ARG A 119 -14.52 2.81 -2.81
N VAL A 120 -13.38 2.58 -2.18
CA VAL A 120 -13.27 2.33 -0.75
C VAL A 120 -12.19 3.23 -0.16
N SER A 121 -12.49 3.84 0.98
CA SER A 121 -11.52 4.54 1.82
C SER A 121 -10.80 3.53 2.69
N ILE A 122 -9.49 3.70 2.85
CA ILE A 122 -8.66 2.91 3.76
C ILE A 122 -8.13 3.87 4.83
N GLU A 123 -8.52 3.60 6.07
CA GLU A 123 -8.08 4.33 7.25
C GLU A 123 -7.34 3.39 8.19
N PHE A 124 -6.45 3.94 9.00
CA PHE A 124 -5.78 3.21 10.07
C PHE A 124 -5.51 4.17 11.24
N ASP A 125 -5.41 3.62 12.44
CA ASP A 125 -5.34 4.38 13.70
C ASP A 125 -3.91 4.81 14.04
N PHE A 126 -2.91 4.10 13.49
CA PHE A 126 -1.50 4.35 13.77
C PHE A 126 -0.86 5.40 12.88
#